data_AF-A0A1W9UHY8-F1
#
_entry.id   AF-A0A1W9UHY8-F1
#
_cell.length_a   1.000
_cell.length_b   1.000
_cell.length_c   1.000
_cell.angle_alpha   90.00
_cell.angle_beta   90.00
_cell.angle_gamma   90.00
#
_symmetry.space_group_name_H-M   'P 1'
#
loop_
_entity.id
_entity.type
_entity.pdbx_description
1 polymer ?
#
loop_
_entity_poly.entity_id
_entity_poly.type
_entity_poly.pdbx_seq_one_letter_code
_entity_poly.pdbx_strand_id
1 'polypeptide(L)' 'MNSPEDAILNKLRWYKISPVLDRQLQDALEVYEIQEPDLDQAYLDRWANRLGVADLLARIRSEAILSVKASN' A
#
# COMPACT_ATOMS: atom_id res chain seq x y z
N MET A 1 -11.68 14.34 5.02
CA MET A 1 -11.22 13.05 5.58
C MET A 1 -10.48 12.34 4.46
N ASN A 2 -9.22 11.94 4.68
CA ASN A 2 -8.50 11.14 3.69
C ASN A 2 -9.01 9.71 3.75
N SER A 3 -9.25 9.11 2.58
CA SER A 3 -9.62 7.71 2.46
C SER A 3 -8.45 6.79 2.86
N PRO A 4 -8.70 5.53 3.25
CA PRO A 4 -7.64 4.54 3.42
C PRO A 4 -6.72 4.41 2.19
N GLU A 5 -7.28 4.54 0.99
CA GLU A 5 -6.56 4.52 -0.27
C GLU A 5 -5.60 5.69 -0.38
N ASP A 6 -6.05 6.91 -0.05
CA ASP A 6 -5.19 8.09 -0.04
C ASP A 6 -4.09 7.98 1.02
N ALA A 7 -4.36 7.33 2.16
CA ALA A 7 -3.36 7.08 3.19
C ALA A 7 -2.26 6.14 2.68
N ILE A 8 -2.65 5.02 2.06
CA ILE A 8 -1.73 4.05 1.44
C ILE A 8 -0.89 4.73 0.35
N LEU A 9 -1.53 5.41 -0.61
CA LEU A 9 -0.85 6.07 -1.74
C LEU A 9 0.15 7.13 -1.27
N ASN A 10 -0.20 7.91 -0.23
CA ASN A 10 0.74 8.85 0.36
C ASN A 10 1.94 8.13 0.97
N LYS A 11 1.73 7.10 1.80
CA LYS A 11 2.85 6.36 2.40
C LYS A 11 3.80 5.76 1.36
N LEU A 12 3.26 5.15 0.30
CA LEU A 12 4.06 4.61 -0.81
C LEU A 12 4.85 5.71 -1.53
N ARG A 13 4.22 6.87 -1.78
CA ARG A 13 4.89 8.02 -2.41
C ARG A 13 6.03 8.56 -1.55
N TRP A 14 5.82 8.65 -0.24
CA TRP A 14 6.84 9.11 0.70
C TRP A 14 8.00 8.13 0.78
N TYR A 15 7.73 6.83 0.82
CA TYR A 15 8.77 5.80 0.76
C TYR A 15 9.62 5.92 -0.52
N LYS A 16 8.98 6.13 -1.68
CA LYS A 16 9.68 6.34 -2.96
C LYS A 16 10.66 7.51 -2.93
N ILE A 17 10.30 8.62 -2.26
CA ILE A 17 11.11 9.83 -2.19
C ILE A 17 12.21 9.72 -1.11
N SER A 18 11.93 8.99 -0.03
CA SER A 18 12.87 8.81 1.09
C SER A 18 12.87 7.34 1.54
N PRO A 19 13.56 6.46 0.81
CA PRO A 19 13.58 5.01 1.09
C PRO A 19 14.33 4.64 2.38
N VAL A 20 15.00 5.61 3.03
CA VAL A 20 15.69 5.41 4.31
C VAL A 20 14.71 5.14 5.47
N LEU A 21 13.40 5.32 5.23
CA LEU A 21 12.33 5.06 6.18
C LEU A 21 11.50 3.84 5.77
N ASP A 22 12.07 2.63 5.87
CA ASP A 22 11.35 1.35 5.65
C ASP A 22 10.02 1.24 6.42
N ARG A 23 9.90 1.97 7.54
CA ARG A 23 8.65 2.10 8.30
C ARG A 23 7.47 2.61 7.48
N GLN A 24 7.66 3.47 6.48
CA GLN A 24 6.52 3.97 5.67
C GLN A 24 5.91 2.88 4.79
N LEU A 25 6.74 1.97 4.27
CA LEU A 25 6.26 0.84 3.48
C LEU A 25 5.52 -0.16 4.36
N GLN A 26 6.08 -0.45 5.55
CA GLN A 26 5.43 -1.30 6.54
C GLN A 26 4.08 -0.71 6.99
N ASP A 27 4.03 0.58 7.31
CA ASP A 27 2.77 1.25 7.66
C ASP A 27 1.74 1.19 6.53
N ALA A 28 2.17 1.26 5.27
CA ALA A 28 1.28 1.15 4.12
C ALA A 28 0.71 -0.27 3.99
N LEU A 29 1.55 -1.28 4.23
CA LEU A 29 1.17 -2.69 4.27
C LEU A 29 0.13 -2.95 5.38
N GLU A 30 0.37 -2.48 6.60
CA GLU A 30 -0.55 -2.68 7.73
C GLU A 30 -1.93 -2.04 7.47
N VAL A 31 -1.95 -0.82 6.93
CA VAL A 31 -3.22 -0.18 6.55
C VAL A 31 -3.91 -0.97 5.44
N TYR A 32 -3.14 -1.47 4.45
CA TYR A 32 -3.69 -2.30 3.38
C TYR A 32 -4.31 -3.58 3.94
N GLU A 33 -3.59 -4.36 4.76
CA GLU A 33 -4.07 -5.63 5.33
C GLU A 33 -5.36 -5.47 6.14
N ILE A 34 -5.46 -4.38 6.93
CA ILE A 34 -6.65 -4.13 7.78
C ILE A 34 -7.86 -3.72 6.94
N GLN A 35 -7.64 -2.94 5.87
CA GLN A 35 -8.71 -2.31 5.10
C GLN A 35 -9.05 -3.07 3.81
N GLU A 36 -8.24 -4.07 3.43
CA GLU A 36 -8.30 -4.77 2.14
C GLU A 36 -9.71 -5.13 1.64
N PRO A 37 -10.62 -5.66 2.48
CA PRO A 37 -11.96 -6.03 2.04
C PRO A 37 -12.80 -4.86 1.51
N ASP A 38 -12.53 -3.64 1.97
CA ASP A 38 -13.32 -2.44 1.67
C ASP A 38 -12.59 -1.45 0.73
N LEU A 39 -11.33 -1.73 0.36
CA LEU A 39 -10.53 -0.86 -0.50
C LEU A 39 -11.04 -0.84 -1.95
N ASP A 40 -11.15 0.36 -2.52
CA ASP A 40 -11.31 0.54 -3.96
C ASP A 40 -9.97 0.25 -4.68
N GLN A 41 -9.82 -1.00 -5.12
CA GLN A 41 -8.64 -1.47 -5.84
C GLN A 41 -8.42 -0.71 -7.16
N ALA A 42 -9.49 -0.30 -7.85
CA ALA A 42 -9.38 0.44 -9.10
C ALA A 42 -8.88 1.87 -8.88
N TYR A 43 -9.31 2.51 -7.78
CA TYR A 43 -8.77 3.80 -7.35
C TYR A 43 -7.28 3.71 -7.03
N LEU A 44 -6.88 2.71 -6.24
CA LEU A 44 -5.47 2.45 -5.91
C LEU A 44 -4.63 2.26 -7.17
N ASP A 45 -5.08 1.42 -8.11
CA ASP A 45 -4.35 1.18 -9.36
C ASP A 45 -4.20 2.45 -10.19
N ARG A 46 -5.29 3.19 -10.38
CA ARG A 46 -5.29 4.44 -11.17
C ARG A 46 -4.29 5.45 -10.62
N TRP A 47 -4.30 5.66 -9.30
CA TRP A 47 -3.47 6.68 -8.69
C TRP A 47 -2.05 6.20 -8.45
N ALA A 48 -1.82 4.94 -8.11
CA ALA A 48 -0.47 4.39 -7.99
C ALA A 48 0.29 4.50 -9.33
N ASN A 49 -0.36 4.22 -10.46
CA ASN A 49 0.21 4.46 -11.78
C ASN A 49 0.56 5.93 -12.01
N ARG A 50 -0.37 6.85 -11.70
CA ARG A 50 -0.17 8.28 -11.88
C ARG A 50 0.93 8.87 -10.99
N LEU A 51 1.08 8.35 -9.77
CA LEU A 51 2.10 8.75 -8.81
C LEU A 51 3.44 8.00 -9.03
N GLY A 52 3.45 7.00 -9.91
CA GLY A 52 4.61 6.16 -10.20
C GLY A 52 5.01 5.25 -9.04
N VAL A 53 4.06 4.79 -8.23
CA VAL A 53 4.27 3.87 -7.09
C VAL A 53 3.58 2.53 -7.28
N ALA A 54 3.21 2.20 -8.53
CA ALA A 54 2.49 0.96 -8.86
C ALA A 54 3.30 -0.30 -8.51
N ASP A 55 4.63 -0.24 -8.64
CA ASP A 55 5.56 -1.28 -8.22
C ASP A 55 5.51 -1.51 -6.70
N LEU A 56 5.47 -0.43 -5.92
CA LEU A 56 5.36 -0.51 -4.46
C LEU A 56 3.99 -1.03 -4.01
N LEU A 57 2.91 -0.62 -4.70
CA LEU A 57 1.57 -1.16 -4.45
C LEU A 57 1.52 -2.67 -4.72
N ALA A 58 2.10 -3.13 -5.83
CA ALA A 58 2.18 -4.55 -6.15
C ALA A 58 3.00 -5.34 -5.12
N ARG A 59 4.07 -4.73 -4.58
CA ARG A 59 4.87 -5.30 -3.50
C ARG A 59 4.05 -5.51 -2.23
N ILE A 60 3.38 -4.48 -1.71
CA ILE A 60 2.59 -4.64 -0.47
C ILE A 60 1.42 -5.61 -0.64
N ARG A 61 0.79 -5.68 -1.82
CA ARG A 61 -0.24 -6.70 -2.12
C ARG A 61 0.32 -8.11 -2.05
N SER A 62 1.52 -8.32 -2.59
CA SER A 62 2.18 -9.62 -2.57
C SER A 62 2.56 -10.03 -1.15
N GLU A 63 3.06 -9.09 -0.36
CA GLU A 63 3.40 -9.31 1.05
C GLU A 63 2.15 -9.64 1.89
N ALA A 64 1.04 -8.91 1.71
CA ALA A 64 -0.22 -9.18 2.40
C ALA A 64 -0.75 -10.60 2.14
N ILE A 65 -0.66 -11.09 0.90
CA ILE A 65 -1.06 -12.47 0.55
C ILE A 65 -0.19 -13.50 1.29
N LEU A 66 1.10 -13.22 1.51
CA LEU A 66 1.99 -14.10 2.24
C LEU A 66 1.71 -14.07 3.75
N SER A 67 1.41 -12.91 4.34
CA SER A 67 1.03 -12.76 5.74
C SER A 67 -0.21 -13.60 6.09
N VAL A 68 -1.22 -13.59 5.21
CA VAL A 68 -2.44 -14.38 5.38
C VAL A 68 -2.15 -15.88 5.30
N LYS A 69 -1.28 -16.31 4.37
CA LYS A 69 -0.91 -17.73 4.22
C LYS A 69 -0.07 -18.27 5.37
N ALA A 70 0.71 -17.42 6.05
CA ALA A 70 1.50 -17.83 7.22
C ALA A 70 0.67 -18.02 8.49
N SER A 71 -0.59 -17.54 8.49
CA SER A 71 -1.48 -17.55 9.66
C SER A 71 -2.56 -18.65 9.61
N ASN A 72 -2.58 -19.48 8.55
CA ASN A 72 -3.46 -20.63 8.35
C ASN A 72 -2.65 -21.93 8.28
#